data_AF-A0A2V6DVI2-F1
#
_entry.id   AF-A0A2V6DVI2-F1
#
_cell.length_a   1.000
_cell.length_b   1.000
_cell.length_c   1.000
_cell.angle_alpha   90.00
_cell.angle_beta   90.00
_cell.angle_gamma   90.00
#
_symmetry.space_group_name_H-M   'P 1'
#
loop_
_entity.id
_entity.type
_entity.pdbx_description
1 polymer ?
#
loop_
_entity_poly.entity_id
_entity_poly.type
_entity_poly.pdbx_seq_one_letter_code
_entity_poly.pdbx_strand_id
1 'polypeptide(L)'
;MKKFKENLGFLSHVEWLRTIAPRTIGCHMQDVRWPGQDHQPPFLGDMRLEPLTRMLPQNCQIVWELSPRLSAEEIMQSRAIWKERFGE
;
A
#
# COMPACT_ATOMS: atom_id res chain seq x y z
N MET A 1 5.68 -8.73 -0.25
CA MET A 1 5.72 -9.90 -1.18
C MET A 1 5.25 -9.62 -2.61
N LYS A 2 4.15 -8.90 -2.88
CA LYS A 2 3.64 -8.71 -4.26
C LYS A 2 4.53 -7.83 -5.14
N LYS A 3 5.12 -6.77 -4.59
CA LYS A 3 6.04 -5.88 -5.34
C LYS A 3 7.30 -6.57 -5.84
N PHE A 4 7.85 -7.50 -5.08
CA PHE A 4 8.97 -8.31 -5.54
C PHE A 4 8.60 -9.13 -6.78
N LYS A 5 7.40 -9.74 -6.78
CA LYS A 5 6.89 -10.48 -7.94
C LYS A 5 6.64 -9.57 -9.15
N GLU A 6 6.14 -8.36 -8.94
CA GLU A 6 5.96 -7.38 -10.02
C GLU A 6 7.29 -6.91 -10.63
N ASN A 7 8.27 -6.57 -9.79
CA ASN A 7 9.59 -6.15 -10.27
C ASN A 7 10.31 -7.26 -11.07
N LEU A 8 9.98 -8.53 -10.81
CA LEU A 8 10.48 -9.68 -11.57
C LEU A 8 9.56 -10.08 -12.75
N GLY A 9 8.47 -9.34 -13.01
CA GLY A 9 7.55 -9.61 -14.11
C GLY A 9 6.59 -10.79 -13.89
N PHE A 10 6.53 -11.37 -12.69
CA PHE A 10 5.69 -12.53 -12.38
C PHE A 10 4.23 -12.18 -12.04
N LEU A 11 3.92 -10.91 -11.73
CA LEU A 11 2.59 -10.49 -11.31
C LEU A 11 2.35 -8.99 -11.53
N SER A 12 1.20 -8.63 -12.09
CA SER A 12 0.70 -7.26 -12.09
C SER A 12 -0.20 -7.03 -10.86
N HIS A 13 0.06 -5.98 -10.07
CA HIS A 13 -0.85 -5.64 -8.96
C HIS A 13 -2.25 -5.30 -9.44
N VAL A 14 -2.36 -4.64 -10.61
CA VAL A 14 -3.63 -4.22 -11.18
C VAL A 14 -4.48 -5.43 -11.55
N GLU A 15 -3.91 -6.42 -12.24
CA GLU A 15 -4.62 -7.64 -12.63
C GLU A 15 -5.04 -8.47 -11.42
N TRP A 16 -4.12 -8.57 -10.44
CA TRP A 16 -4.41 -9.26 -9.19
C TRP A 16 -5.54 -8.58 -8.41
N LEU A 17 -5.50 -7.25 -8.27
CA LEU A 17 -6.54 -6.48 -7.60
C LEU A 17 -7.88 -6.57 -8.33
N ARG A 18 -7.90 -6.51 -9.67
CA ARG A 18 -9.14 -6.67 -10.45
C ARG A 18 -9.85 -7.99 -10.15
N THR A 19 -9.09 -9.03 -9.85
CA THR A 19 -9.63 -10.37 -9.56
C THR A 19 -10.17 -10.47 -8.12
N ILE A 20 -9.48 -9.90 -7.15
CA ILE A 20 -9.76 -10.12 -5.73
C ILE A 20 -10.54 -8.98 -5.05
N ALA A 21 -10.45 -7.75 -5.57
CA ALA A 21 -11.09 -6.57 -4.98
C ALA A 21 -12.59 -6.74 -4.74
N PRO A 22 -13.41 -7.31 -5.65
CA PRO A 22 -14.85 -7.46 -5.43
C PRO A 22 -15.25 -8.29 -4.20
N ARG A 23 -14.34 -9.08 -3.64
CA ARG A 23 -14.56 -9.93 -2.45
C ARG A 23 -13.73 -9.48 -1.24
N THR A 24 -13.04 -8.36 -1.34
CA THR A 24 -12.12 -7.88 -0.29
C THR A 24 -12.88 -7.02 0.72
N ILE A 25 -12.86 -7.45 1.98
CA ILE A 25 -13.49 -6.74 3.10
C ILE A 25 -12.48 -5.83 3.81
N GLY A 26 -11.20 -6.16 3.74
CA GLY A 26 -10.12 -5.37 4.29
C GLY A 26 -8.76 -5.81 3.77
N CYS A 27 -7.76 -4.97 3.94
CA CYS A 27 -6.39 -5.29 3.57
C CYS A 27 -5.37 -4.63 4.50
N HIS A 28 -4.23 -5.30 4.64
CA HIS A 28 -3.02 -4.68 5.16
C HIS A 28 -2.32 -3.93 4.04
N MET A 29 -1.97 -2.68 4.29
CA MET A 29 -1.27 -1.83 3.35
C MET A 29 0.09 -1.45 3.91
N GLN A 30 1.09 -1.61 3.05
CA GLN A 30 2.43 -1.12 3.28
C GLN A 30 3.04 -0.71 1.96
N ASP A 31 3.93 0.26 2.02
CA ASP A 31 4.82 0.57 0.93
C ASP A 31 6.08 -0.30 1.03
N VAL A 32 6.89 -0.31 -0.03
CA VAL A 32 8.19 -0.99 -0.04
C VAL A 32 9.20 -0.16 -0.80
N ARG A 33 10.47 -0.21 -0.40
CA ARG A 33 11.60 0.22 -1.23
C ARG A 33 12.39 -0.99 -1.71
N TRP A 34 12.59 -1.09 -3.01
CA TRP A 34 13.42 -2.15 -3.59
C TRP A 34 14.90 -1.95 -3.19
N PRO A 35 15.69 -3.01 -2.92
CA PRO A 35 15.37 -4.44 -3.08
C PRO A 35 14.85 -5.17 -1.84
N GLY A 36 14.71 -4.53 -0.68
CA GLY A 36 14.42 -5.30 0.55
C GLY A 36 13.88 -4.54 1.75
N GLN A 37 13.53 -3.27 1.60
CA GLN A 37 12.89 -2.54 2.70
C GLN A 37 11.38 -2.68 2.53
N ASP A 38 10.79 -3.62 3.24
CA ASP A 38 9.35 -3.76 3.34
C ASP A 38 8.78 -2.95 4.52
N HIS A 39 7.46 -3.03 4.70
CA HIS A 39 6.72 -2.38 5.79
C HIS A 39 6.97 -0.86 5.91
N GLN A 40 7.20 -0.19 4.78
CA GLN A 40 7.36 1.27 4.74
C GLN A 40 5.98 1.93 4.86
N PRO A 41 5.89 3.14 5.43
CA PRO A 41 4.62 3.82 5.52
C PRO A 41 4.16 4.24 4.12
N PRO A 42 2.84 4.26 3.83
CA PRO A 42 2.31 4.62 2.52
C PRO A 42 2.93 5.91 1.97
N PHE A 43 3.32 5.89 0.69
CA PHE A 43 3.87 7.04 -0.05
C PHE A 43 5.31 7.42 0.28
N LEU A 44 5.98 6.71 1.20
CA LEU A 44 7.42 6.87 1.42
C LEU A 44 8.25 5.76 0.78
N GLY A 45 7.64 4.86 -0.01
CA GLY A 45 8.33 3.85 -0.80
C GLY A 45 8.11 4.02 -2.31
N ASP A 46 8.26 2.91 -3.03
CA ASP A 46 8.25 2.85 -4.50
C ASP A 46 6.91 2.37 -5.08
N MET A 47 5.92 2.07 -4.22
CA MET A 47 4.62 1.58 -4.67
C MET A 47 3.77 2.72 -5.25
N ARG A 48 3.11 2.45 -6.38
CA ARG A 48 2.06 3.33 -6.91
C ARG A 48 0.75 3.12 -6.15
N LEU A 49 0.74 3.40 -4.85
CA LEU A 49 -0.38 3.04 -3.97
C LEU A 49 -1.69 3.75 -4.35
N GLU A 50 -1.64 5.03 -4.72
CA GLU A 50 -2.86 5.80 -4.95
C GLU A 50 -3.84 5.18 -5.98
N PRO A 51 -3.41 4.84 -7.22
CA PRO A 51 -4.30 4.16 -8.16
C PRO A 51 -4.71 2.75 -7.68
N LEU A 52 -3.87 2.04 -6.92
CA LEU A 52 -4.19 0.72 -6.39
C LEU A 52 -5.24 0.79 -5.27
N THR A 53 -5.14 1.78 -4.39
CA THR A 53 -6.09 2.05 -3.31
C THR A 53 -7.47 2.33 -3.89
N ARG A 54 -7.57 3.11 -4.97
CA ARG A 54 -8.85 3.41 -5.65
C ARG A 54 -9.50 2.20 -6.33
N MET A 55 -8.80 1.07 -6.48
CA MET A 55 -9.38 -0.18 -6.97
C MET A 55 -10.04 -1.01 -5.86
N LEU A 56 -9.79 -0.70 -4.59
CA LEU A 56 -10.41 -1.41 -3.47
C LEU A 56 -11.88 -0.99 -3.33
N PRO A 57 -12.76 -1.89 -2.82
CA PRO A 57 -14.13 -1.52 -2.48
C PRO A 57 -14.18 -0.35 -1.51
N GLN A 58 -15.20 0.49 -1.61
CA GLN A 58 -15.36 1.66 -0.74
C GLN A 58 -15.47 1.31 0.75
N ASN A 59 -16.00 0.12 1.06
CA ASN A 59 -16.12 -0.41 2.42
C ASN A 59 -14.94 -1.29 2.86
N CYS A 60 -13.85 -1.32 2.09
CA CYS A 60 -12.65 -2.08 2.42
C CYS A 60 -11.89 -1.40 3.57
N GLN A 61 -11.80 -2.06 4.73
CA GLN A 61 -10.98 -1.55 5.83
C GLN A 61 -9.50 -1.65 5.49
N ILE A 62 -8.81 -0.51 5.43
CA ILE A 62 -7.37 -0.46 5.23
C ILE A 62 -6.69 -0.33 6.59
N VAL A 63 -5.72 -1.19 6.86
CA VAL A 63 -4.88 -1.15 8.07
C VAL A 63 -3.43 -1.05 7.62
N TRP A 64 -2.66 -0.12 8.19
CA TRP A 64 -1.25 0.04 7.83
C TRP A 64 -0.38 -0.97 8.58
N GLU A 65 0.40 -1.76 7.84
CA GLU A 65 1.33 -2.73 8.39
C GLU A 65 2.75 -2.16 8.32
N LEU A 66 3.22 -1.64 9.45
CA LEU A 66 4.40 -0.79 9.53
C LEU A 66 5.58 -1.48 10.21
N SER A 67 6.78 -1.15 9.77
CA SER A 67 8.00 -1.62 10.43
C SER A 67 8.09 -1.03 11.84
N PRO A 68 8.49 -1.81 12.87
CA PRO A 68 8.68 -1.29 14.22
C PRO A 68 9.86 -0.29 14.31
N ARG A 69 10.64 -0.13 13.24
CA ARG A 69 11.79 0.77 13.17
C ARG A 69 11.45 2.18 12.67
N LEU A 70 10.20 2.40 12.23
CA LEU A 70 9.80 3.71 11.72
C LEU A 70 9.76 4.74 12.84
N SER A 71 10.20 5.95 12.52
CA SER A 71 10.03 7.10 13.39
C SER A 71 8.57 7.57 13.39
N ALA A 72 8.17 8.24 14.47
CA ALA A 72 6.85 8.88 14.54
C ALA A 72 6.69 9.96 13.45
N GLU A 73 7.78 10.64 13.07
CA GLU A 73 7.78 11.67 12.03
C GLU A 73 7.42 11.10 10.65
N GLU A 74 8.05 9.97 10.25
CA GLU A 74 7.73 9.29 8.99
C GLU A 74 6.26 8.86 8.93
N ILE A 75 5.71 8.36 10.05
CA ILE A 75 4.30 7.96 10.15
C ILE A 75 3.40 9.18 9.99
N MET A 76 3.72 10.28 10.66
CA MET A 76 2.91 11.52 10.60
C MET A 76 2.96 12.16 9.22
N GLN A 77 4.12 12.15 8.55
CA GLN A 77 4.26 12.61 7.17
C GLN A 77 3.39 11.78 6.22
N SER A 78 3.49 10.45 6.28
CA SER A 78 2.67 9.55 5.46
C SER A 78 1.17 9.76 5.70
N ARG A 79 0.76 9.94 6.97
CA ARG A 79 -0.62 10.25 7.35
C ARG A 79 -1.10 11.58 6.78
N ALA A 80 -0.28 12.62 6.75
CA ALA A 80 -0.65 13.89 6.13
C ALA A 80 -0.93 13.72 4.62
N ILE A 81 -0.06 12.97 3.92
CA ILE A 81 -0.25 12.68 2.49
C ILE A 81 -1.52 11.84 2.25
N TRP A 82 -1.79 10.86 3.11
CA TRP A 82 -3.02 10.05 3.03
C TRP A 82 -4.27 10.91 3.17
N LYS A 83 -4.30 11.77 4.19
CA LYS A 83 -5.39 12.73 4.44
C LYS A 83 -5.67 13.62 3.24
N GLU A 84 -4.61 14.15 2.63
CA GLU A 84 -4.72 14.99 1.44
C GLU A 84 -5.35 14.26 0.26
N ARG A 85 -5.00 12.98 0.06
CA ARG A 85 -5.43 12.20 -1.12
C ARG A 85 -6.79 11.52 -0.97
N PHE A 86 -7.19 11.18 0.25
CA PHE A 86 -8.40 10.38 0.51
C PHE A 86 -9.38 11.01 1.51
N GLY A 87 -9.00 12.09 2.22
CA GLY A 87 -9.90 12.81 3.12
C GLY A 87 -10.09 12.20 4.51
N GLU A 88 -9.31 11.17 4.88
CA GLU A 88 -9.36 10.46 6.18
C GLU A 88 -8.09 10.66 7.01
#